data_AF-A0A537UM90-F1
#
_entry.id   AF-A0A537UM90-F1
#
_cell.length_a   1.000
_cell.length_b   1.000
_cell.length_c   1.000
_cell.angle_alpha   90.00
_cell.angle_beta   90.00
_cell.angle_gamma   90.00
#
_symmetry.space_group_name_H-M   'P 1'
#
loop_
_entity.id
_entity.type
_entity.pdbx_description
1 polymer ?
#
loop_
_entity_poly.entity_id
_entity_poly.type
_entity_poly.pdbx_seq_one_letter_code
_entity_poly.pdbx_strand_id
1 'polypeptide(L)'
;AGGFLDVKAIVAEAPKDAHLYCCGPTPMLKAFEAATADWPRAQIHVEYFTPKQEADKKGGFVVELARSGQEFVIPEGKSILQVLLDAGVDVDYSCELGICGACEQRVISGTPEHRDAILTEEEQASNTKVMICCAGCKSERLVLDL
;
A
#
# COMPACT_ATOMS: atom_id res chain seq x y z
N ALA A 1 -17.13 23.55 -23.97
CA ALA A 1 -16.85 23.98 -22.59
C ALA A 1 -16.39 22.76 -21.79
N GLY A 2 -15.34 22.89 -20.98
CA GLY A 2 -14.86 21.82 -20.09
C GLY A 2 -15.15 22.19 -18.64
N GLY A 3 -15.64 21.24 -17.85
CA GLY A 3 -15.92 21.39 -16.42
C GLY A 3 -15.67 20.08 -15.69
N PHE A 4 -15.54 20.14 -14.36
CA PHE A 4 -15.42 18.93 -13.55
C PHE A 4 -16.72 18.16 -13.53
N LEU A 5 -16.62 16.84 -13.48
CA LEU A 5 -17.74 15.94 -13.25
C LEU A 5 -18.35 16.20 -11.88
N ASP A 6 -19.68 16.40 -11.79
CA ASP A 6 -20.37 16.48 -10.50
C ASP A 6 -20.61 15.07 -9.96
N VAL A 7 -19.58 14.53 -9.30
CA VAL A 7 -19.61 13.17 -8.72
C VAL A 7 -20.72 13.04 -7.68
N LYS A 8 -21.01 14.10 -6.93
CA LYS A 8 -22.03 14.07 -5.88
C LYS A 8 -23.43 13.90 -6.46
N ALA A 9 -23.75 14.63 -7.53
CA ALA A 9 -25.04 14.50 -8.21
C ALA A 9 -25.23 13.08 -8.77
N ILE A 10 -24.19 12.51 -9.40
CA ILE A 10 -24.24 11.15 -9.96
C ILE A 10 -24.48 10.10 -8.87
N VAL A 11 -23.76 10.20 -7.74
CA VAL A 11 -23.94 9.27 -6.62
C VAL A 11 -25.33 9.40 -6.01
N ALA A 12 -25.89 10.61 -5.92
CA ALA A 12 -27.23 10.83 -5.37
C ALA A 12 -28.37 10.24 -6.23
N GLU A 13 -28.16 10.15 -7.55
CA GLU A 13 -29.13 9.58 -8.50
C GLU A 13 -28.99 8.05 -8.66
N ALA A 14 -27.92 7.45 -8.13
CA ALA A 14 -27.67 6.03 -8.26
C ALA A 14 -28.70 5.18 -7.47
N PRO A 15 -29.12 4.01 -8.01
CA PRO A 15 -29.95 3.05 -7.27
C PRO A 15 -29.27 2.61 -5.97
N LYS A 16 -30.05 2.43 -4.89
CA LYS A 16 -29.52 2.08 -3.56
C LYS A 16 -28.81 0.71 -3.49
N ASP A 17 -29.10 -0.17 -4.44
CA ASP A 17 -28.49 -1.48 -4.60
C ASP A 17 -27.33 -1.50 -5.59
N ALA A 18 -27.00 -0.37 -6.22
CA ALA A 18 -25.90 -0.26 -7.17
C ALA A 18 -24.54 -0.46 -6.49
N HIS A 19 -23.60 -1.00 -7.27
CA HIS A 19 -22.18 -0.96 -6.95
C HIS A 19 -21.52 0.17 -7.74
N LEU A 20 -20.74 1.00 -7.06
CA LEU A 20 -20.09 2.17 -7.63
C LEU A 20 -18.58 1.94 -7.69
N TYR A 21 -18.02 2.15 -8.88
CA TYR A 21 -16.60 1.95 -9.16
C TYR A 21 -15.96 3.26 -9.62
N CYS A 22 -14.80 3.60 -9.05
CA CYS A 22 -14.06 4.79 -9.43
C CYS A 22 -12.56 4.52 -9.53
N CYS A 23 -12.00 4.81 -10.70
CA CYS A 23 -10.56 4.84 -10.97
C CYS A 23 -10.25 6.10 -11.77
N GLY A 24 -9.23 6.86 -11.36
CA GLY A 24 -8.89 8.10 -12.03
C GLY A 24 -7.92 8.97 -11.24
N PRO A 25 -7.78 10.26 -11.61
CA PRO A 25 -6.92 11.20 -10.90
C PRO A 25 -7.34 11.37 -9.43
N THR A 26 -6.37 11.55 -8.53
CA THR A 26 -6.61 11.71 -7.08
C THR A 26 -7.73 12.69 -6.72
N PRO A 27 -7.89 13.87 -7.37
CA PRO A 27 -9.02 14.75 -7.07
C PRO A 27 -10.39 14.13 -7.33
N MET A 28 -10.52 13.32 -8.39
CA MET A 28 -11.77 12.62 -8.73
C MET A 28 -12.06 11.50 -7.72
N LEU A 29 -11.05 10.73 -7.34
CA LEU A 29 -11.19 9.66 -6.34
C LEU A 29 -11.61 10.23 -4.98
N LYS A 30 -11.00 11.33 -4.54
CA LYS A 30 -11.39 12.01 -3.28
C LYS A 30 -12.82 12.54 -3.32
N ALA A 31 -13.25 13.11 -4.45
CA ALA A 31 -14.62 13.57 -4.62
C ALA A 31 -15.62 12.40 -4.58
N PHE A 32 -15.24 11.25 -5.15
CA PHE A 32 -16.03 10.02 -5.09
C PHE A 32 -16.15 9.46 -3.67
N GLU A 33 -15.03 9.28 -2.97
CA GLU A 33 -15.02 8.80 -1.57
C GLU A 33 -15.87 9.69 -0.65
N ALA A 34 -15.79 11.02 -0.82
CA ALA A 34 -16.61 11.97 -0.07
C ALA A 34 -18.11 11.86 -0.41
N ALA A 35 -18.45 11.65 -1.69
CA ALA A 35 -19.84 11.50 -2.12
C ALA A 35 -20.47 10.17 -1.66
N THR A 36 -19.66 9.15 -1.43
CA THR A 36 -20.11 7.79 -1.03
C THR A 36 -19.87 7.48 0.45
N ALA A 37 -19.55 8.47 1.29
CA ALA A 37 -19.19 8.24 2.69
C ALA A 37 -20.28 7.50 3.50
N ASP A 38 -21.56 7.71 3.16
CA ASP A 38 -22.71 7.09 3.82
C ASP A 38 -23.18 5.78 3.16
N TRP A 39 -22.51 5.32 2.10
CA TRP A 39 -22.87 4.08 1.40
C TRP A 39 -22.29 2.84 2.11
N PRO A 40 -22.96 1.68 2.00
CA PRO A 40 -22.39 0.41 2.41
C PRO A 40 -21.01 0.17 1.77
N ARG A 41 -19.98 -0.06 2.59
CA ARG A 41 -18.58 -0.24 2.13
C ARG A 41 -18.42 -1.31 1.03
N ALA A 42 -19.25 -2.36 1.06
CA ALA A 42 -19.25 -3.45 0.08
C ALA A 42 -19.69 -3.03 -1.34
N GLN A 43 -20.41 -1.91 -1.46
CA GLN A 43 -20.87 -1.37 -2.74
C GLN A 43 -19.88 -0.39 -3.37
N ILE A 44 -18.87 0.07 -2.62
CA ILE A 44 -17.96 1.13 -3.05
C ILE A 44 -16.59 0.55 -3.38
N HIS A 45 -16.14 0.76 -4.61
CA HIS A 45 -14.91 0.20 -5.16
C HIS A 45 -14.04 1.33 -5.71
N VAL A 46 -12.84 1.49 -5.16
CA VAL A 46 -11.91 2.55 -5.54
C VAL A 46 -10.56 1.95 -5.84
N GLU A 47 -9.96 2.35 -6.95
CA GLU A 47 -8.61 1.94 -7.33
C GLU A 47 -7.73 3.16 -7.54
N TYR A 48 -6.53 3.14 -6.93
CA TYR A 48 -5.53 4.19 -7.02
C TYR A 48 -4.39 3.72 -7.93
N PHE A 49 -4.04 4.50 -8.95
CA PHE A 49 -2.89 4.24 -9.83
C PHE A 49 -1.63 5.03 -9.45
N THR A 50 -1.79 5.98 -8.54
CA THR A 50 -0.68 6.75 -7.98
C THR A 50 -0.58 6.46 -6.49
N PRO A 51 0.63 6.27 -5.95
CA PRO A 51 0.81 6.04 -4.54
C PRO A 51 0.33 7.26 -3.73
N LYS A 52 -0.21 7.00 -2.52
CA LYS A 52 -0.61 8.08 -1.59
C LYS A 52 0.61 8.81 -1.03
N GLN A 53 1.74 8.11 -0.92
CA GLN A 53 3.01 8.60 -0.39
C GLN A 53 4.17 7.99 -1.19
N GLU A 54 5.30 8.70 -1.27
CA GLU A 54 6.50 8.11 -1.85
C GLU A 54 7.01 6.94 -1.01
N ALA A 55 7.63 5.96 -1.67
CA ALA A 55 8.30 4.85 -1.01
C ALA A 55 9.39 5.37 -0.06
N ASP A 56 9.53 4.72 1.10
CA ASP A 56 10.62 5.04 2.00
C ASP A 56 11.94 4.51 1.42
N LYS A 57 12.89 5.43 1.24
CA LYS A 57 14.23 5.16 0.71
C LYS A 57 15.33 5.69 1.63
N LYS A 58 15.02 5.94 2.91
CA LYS A 58 16.02 6.41 3.88
C LYS A 58 17.08 5.34 4.16
N GLY A 59 16.67 4.07 4.14
CA GLY A 59 17.53 2.94 4.50
C GLY A 59 17.97 2.99 5.97
N GLY A 60 19.08 2.31 6.28
CA GLY A 60 19.70 2.36 7.62
C GLY A 60 19.16 1.33 8.62
N PHE A 61 18.51 0.28 8.14
CA PHE A 61 17.99 -0.82 8.96
C PHE A 61 18.34 -2.18 8.35
N VAL A 62 18.18 -3.24 9.14
CA VAL A 62 18.41 -4.62 8.72
C VAL A 62 17.09 -5.35 8.50
N VAL A 63 16.99 -6.11 7.42
CA VAL A 63 15.92 -7.08 7.18
C VAL A 63 16.47 -8.48 7.36
N GLU A 64 15.84 -9.25 8.25
CA GLU A 64 16.15 -10.67 8.48
C GLU A 64 15.03 -11.53 7.89
N LEU A 65 15.42 -12.58 7.17
CA LEU A 65 14.49 -13.59 6.65
C LEU A 65 14.51 -14.79 7.61
N ALA A 66 13.44 -14.98 8.38
CA ALA A 66 13.44 -15.93 9.50
C ALA A 66 13.61 -17.39 9.10
N ARG A 67 13.23 -17.79 7.89
CA ARG A 67 13.29 -19.20 7.45
C ARG A 67 14.69 -19.58 6.98
N SER A 68 15.41 -18.64 6.37
CA SER A 68 16.78 -18.85 5.89
C SER A 68 17.85 -18.38 6.87
N GLY A 69 17.49 -17.46 7.79
CA GLY A 69 18.43 -16.75 8.67
C GLY A 69 19.30 -15.71 7.94
N GLN A 70 19.00 -15.39 6.68
CA GLN A 70 19.74 -14.39 5.93
C GLN A 70 19.41 -12.98 6.41
N GLU A 71 20.43 -12.12 6.43
CA GLU A 71 20.31 -10.71 6.82
C GLU A 71 20.74 -9.79 5.68
N PHE A 72 19.95 -8.74 5.47
CA PHE A 72 20.18 -7.74 4.43
C PHE A 72 20.16 -6.35 5.03
N VAL A 73 21.25 -5.61 4.84
CA VAL A 73 21.28 -4.18 5.16
C VAL A 73 20.54 -3.44 4.06
N ILE A 74 19.56 -2.62 4.43
CA ILE A 74 18.84 -1.77 3.49
C ILE A 74 19.59 -0.44 3.35
N PRO A 75 20.26 -0.17 2.22
CA PRO A 75 20.98 1.07 2.04
C PRO A 75 20.02 2.22 1.71
N GLU A 76 20.48 3.44 1.90
CA GLU A 76 19.80 4.63 1.38
C GLU A 76 19.57 4.50 -0.14
N GLY A 77 18.41 4.96 -0.61
CA GLY A 77 18.03 4.95 -2.03
C GLY A 77 17.38 3.66 -2.53
N LYS A 78 17.38 2.57 -1.74
CA LYS A 78 16.76 1.28 -2.12
C LYS A 78 15.59 0.91 -1.21
N SER A 79 14.60 0.23 -1.79
CA SER A 79 13.53 -0.44 -1.03
C SER A 79 13.98 -1.81 -0.53
N ILE A 80 13.24 -2.37 0.42
CA ILE A 80 13.43 -3.76 0.88
C ILE A 80 13.32 -4.71 -0.32
N LEU A 81 12.28 -4.57 -1.14
CA LEU A 81 12.08 -5.38 -2.35
C LEU A 81 13.31 -5.38 -3.26
N GLN A 82 13.86 -4.20 -3.59
CA GLN A 82 15.01 -4.13 -4.50
C GLN A 82 16.22 -4.88 -3.93
N VAL A 83 16.48 -4.75 -2.63
CA VAL A 83 17.61 -5.43 -1.98
C VAL A 83 17.42 -6.95 -2.01
N LEU A 84 16.21 -7.45 -1.77
CA LEU A 84 15.92 -8.87 -1.81
C LEU A 84 16.03 -9.44 -3.24
N LEU A 85 15.51 -8.73 -4.25
CA LEU A 85 15.63 -9.13 -5.65
C LEU A 85 17.08 -9.12 -6.13
N ASP A 86 17.86 -8.09 -5.78
CA ASP A 86 19.29 -8.02 -6.10
C ASP A 86 20.09 -9.17 -5.48
N ALA A 87 19.63 -9.70 -4.35
CA ALA A 87 20.20 -10.86 -3.67
C ALA A 87 19.68 -12.21 -4.20
N GLY A 88 18.75 -12.21 -5.16
CA GLY A 88 18.16 -13.42 -5.74
C GLY A 88 17.12 -14.11 -4.86
N VAL A 89 16.52 -13.39 -3.89
CA VAL A 89 15.43 -13.92 -3.06
C VAL A 89 14.14 -13.92 -3.88
N ASP A 90 13.44 -15.05 -3.90
CA ASP A 90 12.16 -15.21 -4.58
C ASP A 90 11.04 -14.57 -3.76
N VAL A 91 10.46 -13.50 -4.29
CA VAL A 91 9.36 -12.74 -3.67
C VAL A 91 8.36 -12.34 -4.74
N ASP A 92 7.07 -12.43 -4.41
CA ASP A 92 6.01 -11.94 -5.29
C ASP A 92 6.03 -10.40 -5.35
N TYR A 93 5.88 -9.84 -6.55
CA TYR A 93 5.76 -8.39 -6.76
C TYR A 93 5.08 -8.09 -8.10
N SER A 94 4.63 -6.83 -8.28
CA SER A 94 4.03 -6.37 -9.53
C SER A 94 4.18 -4.86 -9.71
N CYS A 95 3.42 -4.05 -8.98
CA CYS A 95 3.38 -2.60 -9.25
C CYS A 95 4.60 -1.82 -8.75
N GLU A 96 5.29 -2.31 -7.71
CA GLU A 96 6.39 -1.63 -7.00
C GLU A 96 6.07 -0.24 -6.42
N LEU A 97 4.79 0.13 -6.37
CA LEU A 97 4.30 1.44 -5.95
C LEU A 97 3.47 1.39 -4.65
N GLY A 98 3.32 0.22 -4.02
CA GLY A 98 2.52 0.08 -2.80
C GLY A 98 0.99 0.17 -3.01
N ILE A 99 0.50 -0.16 -4.22
CA ILE A 99 -0.92 -0.02 -4.59
C ILE A 99 -1.61 -1.33 -5.02
N CYS A 100 -0.88 -2.45 -5.13
CA CYS A 100 -1.46 -3.73 -5.60
C CYS A 100 -1.45 -4.88 -4.57
N GLY A 101 -0.66 -4.79 -3.51
CA GLY A 101 -0.57 -5.83 -2.48
C GLY A 101 0.28 -7.06 -2.82
N ALA A 102 0.78 -7.20 -4.05
CA ALA A 102 1.51 -8.40 -4.49
C ALA A 102 2.77 -8.72 -3.65
N CYS A 103 3.45 -7.68 -3.15
CA CYS A 103 4.65 -7.84 -2.32
C CYS A 103 4.37 -7.83 -0.81
N GLU A 104 3.18 -8.25 -0.39
CA GLU A 104 2.86 -8.37 1.03
C GLU A 104 3.75 -9.44 1.68
N GLN A 105 4.37 -9.10 2.80
CA GLN A 105 5.12 -10.03 3.62
C GLN A 105 4.61 -9.99 5.05
N ARG A 106 4.63 -11.15 5.72
CA ARG A 106 4.31 -11.24 7.14
C ARG A 106 5.52 -10.80 7.96
N VAL A 107 5.26 -9.97 8.96
CA VAL A 107 6.24 -9.48 9.93
C VAL A 107 6.19 -10.35 11.19
N ILE A 108 7.36 -10.82 11.62
CA ILE A 108 7.54 -11.58 12.87
C ILE A 108 7.96 -10.64 14.00
N SER A 109 8.82 -9.67 13.72
CA SER A 109 9.34 -8.71 14.70
C SER A 109 9.79 -7.41 14.03
N GLY A 110 9.78 -6.30 14.77
CA GLY A 110 10.08 -4.96 14.29
C GLY A 110 8.83 -4.14 13.96
N THR A 111 9.04 -2.85 13.65
CA THR A 111 7.95 -1.90 13.39
C THR A 111 8.13 -1.28 12.00
N PRO A 112 7.37 -1.73 10.99
CA PRO A 112 7.41 -1.12 9.66
C PRO A 112 7.05 0.37 9.65
N GLU A 113 7.65 1.12 8.73
CA GLU A 113 7.15 2.44 8.33
C GLU A 113 6.31 2.29 7.06
N HIS A 114 4.99 2.16 7.23
CA HIS A 114 4.04 1.95 6.14
C HIS A 114 3.93 3.17 5.20
N ARG A 115 3.92 2.89 3.90
CA ARG A 115 3.70 3.88 2.81
C ARG A 115 2.68 3.40 1.78
N ASP A 116 2.14 2.19 1.95
CA ASP A 116 1.21 1.58 1.01
C ASP A 116 -0.20 2.16 1.11
N ALA A 117 -0.99 1.95 0.07
CA ALA A 117 -2.40 2.33 -0.01
C ALA A 117 -3.35 1.13 0.18
N ILE A 118 -2.83 -0.02 0.62
CA ILE A 118 -3.56 -1.30 0.67
C ILE A 118 -4.05 -1.59 2.07
N LEU A 119 -3.14 -1.58 3.05
CA LEU A 119 -3.46 -1.90 4.43
C LEU A 119 -4.28 -0.76 5.05
N THR A 120 -5.34 -1.13 5.77
CA THR A 120 -6.11 -0.21 6.61
C THR A 120 -5.26 0.31 7.77
N GLU A 121 -5.69 1.41 8.40
CA GLU A 121 -4.97 1.96 9.56
C GLU A 121 -4.86 0.95 10.72
N GLU A 122 -5.88 0.12 10.93
CA GLU A 122 -5.87 -0.95 11.94
C GLU A 122 -4.85 -2.04 11.59
N GLU A 123 -4.81 -2.48 10.32
CA GLU A 123 -3.82 -3.46 9.85
C GLU A 123 -2.40 -2.92 9.94
N GLN A 124 -2.16 -1.66 9.57
CA GLN A 124 -0.87 -0.99 9.72
C GLN A 124 -0.46 -0.89 11.21
N ALA A 125 -1.39 -0.54 12.09
CA ALA A 125 -1.14 -0.47 13.53
C ALA A 125 -0.78 -1.83 14.15
N SER A 126 -1.25 -2.94 13.55
CA SER A 126 -0.93 -4.29 14.01
C SER A 126 0.54 -4.68 13.79
N ASN A 127 1.23 -4.05 12.83
CA ASN A 127 2.59 -4.39 12.40
C ASN A 127 2.79 -5.87 12.04
N THR A 128 1.73 -6.59 11.64
CA THR A 128 1.82 -8.03 11.31
C THR A 128 2.12 -8.31 9.84
N LYS A 129 2.00 -7.28 9.00
CA LYS A 129 2.17 -7.34 7.54
C LYS A 129 2.90 -6.10 7.05
N VAL A 130 3.53 -6.18 5.88
CA VAL A 130 4.24 -5.06 5.27
C VAL A 130 4.28 -5.19 3.75
N MET A 131 4.22 -4.07 3.03
CA MET A 131 4.46 -4.02 1.58
C MET A 131 5.92 -3.65 1.33
N ILE A 132 6.77 -4.64 1.01
CA ILE A 132 8.23 -4.47 0.96
C ILE A 132 8.73 -3.57 -0.19
N CYS A 133 7.89 -3.26 -1.18
CA CYS A 133 8.26 -2.34 -2.27
C CYS A 133 8.36 -0.87 -1.84
N CYS A 134 7.65 -0.47 -0.79
CA CYS A 134 7.53 0.93 -0.40
C CYS A 134 7.74 1.21 1.09
N ALA A 135 7.70 0.18 1.94
CA ALA A 135 7.85 0.35 3.38
C ALA A 135 9.31 0.61 3.80
N GLY A 136 9.45 1.41 4.85
CA GLY A 136 10.69 1.53 5.63
C GLY A 136 10.59 0.75 6.95
N CYS A 137 11.44 1.11 7.91
CA CYS A 137 11.42 0.55 9.25
C CYS A 137 11.66 1.63 10.30
N LYS A 138 10.84 1.63 11.36
CA LYS A 138 11.00 2.51 12.53
C LYS A 138 11.93 1.91 13.58
N SER A 139 12.15 0.60 13.54
CA SER A 139 13.13 -0.11 14.36
C SER A 139 14.44 -0.34 13.59
N GLU A 140 15.52 -0.67 14.30
CA GLU A 140 16.81 -0.99 13.67
C GLU A 140 16.76 -2.28 12.83
N ARG A 141 15.80 -3.16 13.11
CA ARG A 141 15.62 -4.45 12.46
C ARG A 141 14.15 -4.75 12.18
N LEU A 142 13.89 -5.40 11.06
CA LEU A 142 12.61 -5.99 10.66
C LEU A 142 12.82 -7.47 10.33
N VAL A 143 12.06 -8.37 10.96
CA VAL A 143 12.12 -9.81 10.72
C VAL A 143 10.90 -10.24 9.93
N LEU A 144 11.10 -10.85 8.77
CA LEU A 144 10.05 -11.29 7.86
C LEU A 144 9.93 -12.82 7.86
N ASP A 145 8.71 -13.33 7.69
CA ASP A 145 8.42 -14.78 7.55
C ASP A 145 8.74 -15.27 6.12
N LEU A 146 9.99 -15.07 5.72
CA LEU A 146 10.60 -15.45 4.45
C LEU A 146 11.79 -16.39 4.65
#